data_AF-A0A2S7DD67-F1
#
_entry.id   AF-A0A2S7DD67-F1
#
_cell.length_a   1.000
_cell.length_b   1.000
_cell.length_c   1.000
_cell.angle_alpha   90.00
_cell.angle_beta   90.00
_cell.angle_gamma   90.00
#
_symmetry.space_group_name_H-M   'P 1'
#
loop_
_entity.id
_entity.type
_entity.pdbx_description
1 polymer ?
#
loop_
_entity_poly.entity_id
_entity_poly.type
_entity_poly.pdbx_seq_one_letter_code
_entity_poly.pdbx_strand_id
1 'polypeptide(L)' 'MARPSIAPDRKTVRTSVMLAEEVHLQIQALADTNQVSSAWVIRMAVQRFLDEFQGQLELPLRISRQGSDS' A
#
# COMPACT_ATOMS: atom_id res chain seq x y z
N MET A 1 29.94 10.15 -29.08
CA MET A 1 29.89 9.36 -27.82
C MET A 1 28.43 9.31 -27.36
N ALA A 2 27.80 8.14 -27.32
CA ALA A 2 26.42 7.98 -26.87
C ALA A 2 26.36 7.98 -25.33
N ARG A 3 25.45 8.78 -24.74
CA ARG A 3 25.21 8.78 -23.29
C ARG A 3 24.55 7.44 -22.89
N PRO A 4 24.95 6.81 -21.78
CA PRO A 4 24.30 5.58 -21.33
C PRO A 4 22.84 5.87 -20.99
N SER A 5 21.95 4.98 -21.45
CA SER A 5 20.52 5.02 -21.14
C SER A 5 20.35 4.96 -19.63
N ILE A 6 19.71 5.99 -19.08
CA ILE A 6 19.16 5.99 -17.73
C ILE A 6 18.31 4.71 -17.62
N ALA A 7 18.45 4.00 -16.49
CA ALA A 7 17.74 2.75 -16.18
C ALA A 7 16.27 2.79 -16.64
N PRO A 8 15.69 1.66 -17.09
CA PRO A 8 14.32 1.66 -17.61
C PRO A 8 13.40 2.37 -16.63
N ASP A 9 12.69 3.37 -17.14
CA ASP A 9 11.78 4.22 -16.39
C ASP A 9 10.90 3.34 -15.50
N ARG A 10 11.05 3.50 -14.18
CA ARG A 10 10.30 2.70 -13.21
C ARG A 10 8.84 3.13 -13.31
N LYS A 11 8.08 2.40 -14.12
CA LYS A 11 6.67 2.68 -14.37
C LYS A 11 5.92 2.72 -13.05
N THR A 12 5.37 3.89 -12.72
CA THR A 12 4.45 4.04 -11.60
C THR A 12 3.07 3.56 -12.05
N VAL A 13 2.49 2.59 -11.33
CA VAL A 13 1.14 2.06 -11.61
C VAL A 13 0.15 2.69 -10.64
N ARG A 14 -0.98 3.18 -11.14
CA ARG A 14 -2.09 3.65 -10.30
C ARG A 14 -2.86 2.45 -9.78
N THR A 15 -3.02 2.40 -8.45
CA THR A 15 -3.81 1.37 -7.77
C THR A 15 -4.93 2.05 -6.98
N SER A 16 -6.15 1.51 -7.08
CA SER A 16 -7.31 1.93 -6.29
C SER A 16 -7.66 0.82 -5.30
N VAL A 17 -7.98 1.21 -4.07
CA VAL A 17 -8.38 0.30 -2.99
C VAL A 17 -9.67 0.79 -2.36
N MET A 18 -10.52 -0.14 -1.94
CA MET A 18 -11.70 0.17 -1.12
C MET A 18 -11.35 -0.09 0.34
N LEU A 19 -11.62 0.90 1.18
CA LEU A 19 -11.41 0.83 2.63
C LEU A 19 -12.73 1.19 3.31
N ALA A 20 -12.93 0.65 4.51
CA ALA A 20 -14.00 1.14 5.37
C ALA A 20 -13.74 2.63 5.71
N GLU A 21 -14.82 3.39 5.88
CA GLU A 21 -14.75 4.86 6.03
C GLU A 21 -13.88 5.25 7.23
N GLU A 22 -14.02 4.56 8.35
CA GLU A 22 -13.25 4.78 9.57
C GLU A 22 -11.76 4.55 9.35
N VAL A 23 -11.37 3.56 8.55
CA VAL A 23 -9.97 3.28 8.23
C VAL A 23 -9.41 4.39 7.34
N HIS A 24 -10.20 4.85 6.35
CA HIS A 24 -9.80 5.98 5.51
C HIS A 24 -9.58 7.25 6.33
N LEU A 25 -10.47 7.57 7.28
CA LEU A 25 -10.32 8.73 8.17
C LEU A 25 -9.06 8.64 9.04
N GLN A 26 -8.74 7.46 9.57
CA GLN A 26 -7.50 7.25 10.35
C GLN A 26 -6.25 7.47 9.49
N ILE A 27 -6.24 6.96 8.26
CA ILE A 27 -5.13 7.19 7.32
C ILE A 27 -4.99 8.68 7.00
N GLN A 28 -6.11 9.38 6.77
CA GLN A 28 -6.10 10.81 6.49
C GLN A 28 -5.55 11.61 7.66
N ALA A 29 -5.96 11.32 8.89
CA ALA A 29 -5.44 12.00 10.08
C ALA A 29 -3.92 11.78 10.25
N LEU A 30 -3.41 10.58 9.98
CA LEU A 30 -1.98 10.30 9.99
C LEU A 30 -1.24 11.09 8.91
N ALA A 31 -1.81 11.15 7.70
CA ALA A 31 -1.26 11.91 6.59
C ALA A 31 -1.17 13.41 6.92
N ASP A 32 -2.25 13.99 7.43
CA ASP A 32 -2.31 15.41 7.80
C ASP A 32 -1.31 15.76 8.91
N THR A 33 -1.23 14.91 9.95
CA THR A 33 -0.31 15.10 11.09
C THR A 33 1.15 15.10 10.64
N ASN A 34 1.50 14.29 9.64
CA ASN A 34 2.88 14.12 9.17
C ASN A 34 3.20 14.89 7.88
N GLN A 35 2.27 15.72 7.39
CA GLN A 35 2.42 16.49 6.15
C GLN A 35 2.77 15.63 4.92
N VAL A 36 2.17 14.45 4.84
CA VAL A 36 2.32 13.52 3.70
C VAL A 36 0.95 13.24 3.08
N SER A 37 0.92 12.68 1.87
CA SER A 37 -0.36 12.24 1.28
C SER A 37 -0.83 10.90 1.87
N SER A 38 -2.13 10.65 1.88
CA SER A 38 -2.72 9.35 2.24
C SER A 38 -2.17 8.20 1.36
N ALA A 39 -1.89 8.49 0.09
CA ALA A 39 -1.23 7.55 -0.82
C ALA A 39 0.21 7.19 -0.39
N TRP A 40 0.93 8.11 0.25
CA TRP A 40 2.26 7.83 0.80
C TRP A 40 2.16 6.90 2.00
N VAL A 41 1.20 7.14 2.90
CA VAL A 41 0.95 6.26 4.06
C VAL A 41 0.65 4.85 3.59
N ILE A 42 -0.27 4.70 2.62
CA ILE A 42 -0.63 3.41 2.02
C ILE A 42 0.59 2.74 1.38
N ARG A 43 1.40 3.49 0.62
CA ARG A 43 2.63 2.95 0.00
C ARG A 43 3.61 2.41 1.04
N MET A 44 3.83 3.14 2.12
CA MET A 44 4.75 2.72 3.18
C MET A 44 4.23 1.48 3.93
N ALA A 45 2.92 1.42 4.20
CA ALA A 45 2.30 0.25 4.81
C ALA A 45 2.45 -0.99 3.92
N VAL A 46 2.15 -0.85 2.62
CA VAL A 46 2.30 -1.95 1.64
C VAL A 46 3.76 -2.39 1.51
N GLN A 47 4.71 -1.44 1.43
CA GLN A 47 6.12 -1.77 1.35
C GLN A 47 6.58 -2.54 2.59
N ARG A 48 6.22 -2.04 3.79
CA ARG A 48 6.58 -2.71 5.05
C ARG A 48 5.98 -4.11 5.15
N PHE A 49 4.73 -4.29 4.74
CA PHE A 49 4.10 -5.60 4.67
C PHE A 49 4.88 -6.54 3.74
N LEU A 50 5.20 -6.12 2.52
CA LEU A 50 5.95 -6.95 1.58
C LEU A 50 7.38 -7.26 2.06
N ASP A 51 8.03 -6.31 2.72
CA ASP A 51 9.36 -6.51 3.31
C ASP A 51 9.33 -7.50 4.47
N GLU A 52 8.24 -7.56 5.23
CA GLU A 52 8.03 -8.50 6.34
C GLU A 52 7.81 -9.94 5.86
N PHE A 53 7.07 -10.11 4.76
CA PHE A 53 6.73 -11.44 4.22
C PHE A 53 7.65 -11.92 3.08
N GLN A 54 8.66 -11.14 2.69
CA GLN A 54 9.79 -11.50 1.81
C GLN A 54 9.52 -12.54 0.71
N GLY A 55 8.58 -12.26 -0.18
CA GLY A 55 8.29 -13.12 -1.34
C GLY A 55 7.44 -14.35 -1.05
N GLN A 56 6.88 -14.47 0.17
CA GLN A 56 5.76 -15.36 0.41
C GLN A 56 4.57 -14.92 -0.43
N LEU A 57 4.09 -15.83 -1.28
CA LEU A 57 2.94 -15.61 -2.14
C LEU A 57 1.62 -15.99 -1.45
N GLU A 58 1.73 -16.73 -0.35
CA GLU A 58 0.61 -17.00 0.53
C GLU A 58 0.42 -15.80 1.46
N LEU A 59 -0.75 -15.19 1.40
CA LEU A 59 -1.14 -14.19 2.36
C LEU A 59 -1.18 -14.84 3.76
N PRO A 60 -0.71 -14.16 4.81
CA PRO A 60 -0.87 -14.60 6.20
C PRO A 60 -2.35 -14.51 6.61
N LEU A 61 -3.18 -15.38 6.03
CA LEU A 61 -4.60 -15.47 6.25
C LEU A 61 -4.87 -16.28 7.51
N ARG A 62 -4.80 -15.59 8.66
CA ARG A 62 -5.80 -15.81 9.71
C ARG A 62 -6.81 -14.68 9.71
N ILE A 63 -7.29 -14.30 8.52
CA ILE A 63 -8.52 -13.53 8.41
C ILE A 63 -9.63 -14.55 8.61
N SER A 64 -10.14 -14.66 9.84
CA SER A 64 -11.38 -15.37 10.12
C SER A 64 -12.41 -14.86 9.11
N ARG A 65 -12.89 -15.74 8.23
CA ARG A 65 -14.11 -15.50 7.48
C ARG A 65 -15.26 -15.41 8.49
N GLN A 66 -15.44 -14.26 9.14
CA GLN A 66 -16.75 -13.91 9.66
C GLN A 66 -17.52 -13.35 8.47
N GLY A 67 -18.19 -14.28 7.79
CA GLY A 67 -19.35 -13.91 7.01
C GLY A 67 -20.34 -13.19 7.90
N SER A 68 -20.93 -12.14 7.37
CA SER A 68 -22.22 -11.65 7.84
C SER A 68 -23.06 -11.45 6.59
N ASP A 69 -23.43 -12.58 5.98
CA ASP A 69 -24.80 -12.76 5.52
C ASP A 69 -25.66 -12.84 6.79
N SER A 70 -26.41 -11.77 7.08
CA SER A 70 -27.67 -11.74 7.85
C SER A 70 -28.33 -10.38 7.68
#